data_AF-A0A0R3F6N0-F1
#
_entry.id   AF-A0A0R3F6N0-F1
#
_cell.length_a   1.000
_cell.length_b   1.000
_cell.length_c   1.000
_cell.angle_alpha   90.00
_cell.angle_beta   90.00
_cell.angle_gamma   90.00
#
_symmetry.space_group_name_H-M   'P 1'
#
loop_
_entity.id
_entity.type
_entity.pdbx_description
1 polymer ?
#
loop_
_entity_poly.entity_id
_entity_poly.type
_entity_poly.pdbx_seq_one_letter_code
_entity_poly.pdbx_strand_id
1 'polypeptide(L)' 'MMRAPEPDFYIALMAAVIGGVSLFAEPRESTAQKWLYWVVAPAVAVVCISLALKSVLAGLGLGAFVLLFLAMTYLRYKL' A
#
# COMPACT_ATOMS: atom_id res chain seq x y z
N MET A 1 -14.60 16.21 19.80
CA MET A 1 -14.63 16.00 18.33
C MET A 1 -13.27 15.46 17.92
N MET A 2 -13.18 14.24 17.37
CA MET A 2 -11.93 13.75 16.78
C MET A 2 -11.68 14.49 15.46
N ARG A 3 -10.58 15.25 15.39
CA ARG A 3 -10.14 15.91 14.16
C ARG A 3 -9.57 14.84 13.25
N ALA A 4 -9.95 14.85 11.97
CA ALA A 4 -9.36 13.96 10.98
C ALA A 4 -7.83 14.23 10.91
N PRO A 5 -7.00 13.18 10.82
CA PRO A 5 -5.56 13.32 10.62
C PRO A 5 -5.22 14.18 9.41
N GLU A 6 -4.04 14.80 9.44
CA GLU A 6 -3.52 15.62 8.35
C GLU A 6 -3.11 14.75 7.13
N PRO A 7 -3.13 15.31 5.90
CA PRO A 7 -2.74 14.58 4.69
C PRO A 7 -1.40 13.84 4.81
N ASP A 8 -0.40 14.48 5.42
CA ASP A 8 0.94 13.94 5.60
C ASP A 8 0.97 12.66 6.43
N PHE A 9 0.05 12.53 7.39
CA PHE A 9 -0.10 11.31 8.18
C PHE A 9 -0.49 10.11 7.31
N TYR A 10 -1.43 10.29 6.38
CA TYR A 10 -1.85 9.21 5.49
C TYR A 10 -0.75 8.81 4.51
N ILE A 11 0.03 9.77 4.03
CA ILE A 11 1.18 9.50 3.15
C ILE A 11 2.28 8.74 3.92
N ALA A 12 2.60 9.17 5.15
CA ALA A 12 3.56 8.48 6.00
C ALA A 12 3.12 7.06 6.34
N LEU A 13 1.84 6.87 6.68
CA LEU A 13 1.25 5.55 6.95
C LEU A 13 1.33 4.65 5.71
N MET A 14 0.97 5.18 4.54
CA MET A 14 1.10 4.45 3.28
C MET A 14 2.55 4.03 3.04
N ALA A 15 3.51 4.95 3.16
CA ALA A 15 4.92 4.65 2.94
C ALA A 15 5.44 3.59 3.92
N ALA A 16 5.05 3.66 5.20
CA ALA A 16 5.42 2.67 6.20
C ALA A 16 4.86 1.28 5.89
N VAL A 17 3.58 1.20 5.51
CA VAL A 17 2.93 -0.07 5.16
C VAL A 17 3.50 -0.65 3.87
N ILE A 18 3.58 0.13 2.80
CA ILE A 18 4.10 -0.34 1.51
C ILE A 18 5.57 -0.71 1.64
N GLY A 19 6.40 0.13 2.27
CA GLY A 19 7.80 -0.15 2.50
C GLY A 19 8.00 -1.39 3.37
N GLY A 20 7.28 -1.50 4.49
CA GLY A 20 7.36 -2.63 5.40
C GLY A 20 6.94 -3.95 4.72
N VAL A 21 5.82 -3.96 4.01
CA VAL A 21 5.36 -5.13 3.28
C VAL A 21 6.32 -5.49 2.15
N SER A 22 6.79 -4.50 1.39
CA SER A 22 7.74 -4.74 0.31
C SER A 22 9.05 -5.30 0.82
N LEU A 23 9.52 -4.93 2.03
CA LEU A 23 10.79 -5.34 2.61
C LEU A 23 10.74 -6.65 3.41
N PHE A 24 9.66 -6.88 4.17
CA PHE A 24 9.60 -7.94 5.18
C PHE A 24 8.56 -9.03 4.91
N ALA A 25 7.57 -8.81 4.03
CA ALA A 25 6.58 -9.82 3.74
C ALA A 25 7.05 -10.72 2.60
N GLU A 26 7.51 -11.93 2.92
CA GLU A 26 7.88 -12.94 1.92
C GLU A 26 6.64 -13.68 1.40
N PRO A 27 6.12 -13.35 0.21
CA PRO A 27 4.82 -13.87 -0.20
C PRO A 27 4.91 -15.33 -0.65
N ARG A 28 6.08 -15.96 -0.61
CA ARG A 28 6.24 -17.37 -0.98
C ARG A 28 5.87 -18.33 0.14
N GLU A 29 6.13 -17.96 1.39
CA GLU A 29 6.08 -18.89 2.52
C GLU A 29 4.69 -19.04 3.14
N SER A 30 3.86 -18.00 3.07
CA SER A 30 2.56 -18.00 3.77
C SER A 30 1.43 -17.40 2.95
N THR A 31 0.26 -18.03 3.00
CA THR A 31 -1.00 -17.48 2.49
C THR A 31 -1.29 -16.11 3.11
N ALA A 32 -1.00 -15.92 4.41
CA ALA A 32 -1.21 -14.65 5.08
C ALA A 32 -0.31 -13.55 4.50
N GLN A 33 0.97 -13.85 4.23
CA GLN A 33 1.90 -12.90 3.62
C GLN A 33 1.50 -12.57 2.17
N LYS A 34 0.97 -13.53 1.40
CA LYS A 34 0.38 -13.26 0.07
C LYS A 34 -0.77 -12.27 0.13
N TRP A 35 -1.70 -12.47 1.06
CA TRP A 35 -2.83 -11.56 1.27
C TRP A 35 -2.36 -10.17 1.71
N LEU A 36 -1.40 -10.12 2.63
CA LEU A 36 -0.81 -8.86 3.08
C LEU A 36 -0.19 -8.08 1.92
N TYR A 37 0.55 -8.80 1.06
CA TYR A 37 1.28 -8.23 -0.07
C TYR A 37 0.37 -7.76 -1.21
N TRP A 38 -0.60 -8.60 -1.62
CA TRP A 38 -1.38 -8.36 -2.83
C TRP A 38 -2.74 -7.69 -2.59
N VAL A 39 -3.23 -7.67 -1.35
CA VAL A 39 -4.55 -7.13 -1.05
C VAL A 39 -4.46 -6.02 -0.01
N VAL A 40 -3.87 -6.29 1.16
CA VAL A 40 -3.87 -5.33 2.28
C VAL A 40 -3.04 -4.09 1.94
N ALA A 41 -1.79 -4.25 1.51
CA ALA A 41 -0.92 -3.14 1.16
C ALA A 41 -1.54 -2.23 0.06
N PRO A 42 -2.01 -2.77 -1.08
CA PRO A 42 -2.72 -2.00 -2.10
C PRO A 42 -3.98 -1.29 -1.58
N ALA A 43 -4.80 -1.96 -0.78
CA ALA A 43 -6.01 -1.37 -0.22
C ALA A 43 -5.68 -0.19 0.70
N VAL A 44 -4.67 -0.33 1.57
CA VAL A 44 -4.19 0.76 2.44
C VAL A 44 -3.71 1.94 1.60
N ALA A 45 -2.97 1.69 0.51
CA ALA A 45 -2.52 2.77 -0.38
C ALA A 45 -3.69 3.52 -1.02
N VAL A 46 -4.67 2.81 -1.60
CA VAL A 46 -5.85 3.44 -2.20
C VAL A 46 -6.60 4.30 -1.19
N VAL A 47 -6.82 3.79 0.03
CA VAL A 47 -7.52 4.52 1.09
C VAL A 47 -6.71 5.74 1.54
N CYS A 48 -5.42 5.59 1.82
CA CYS A 48 -4.58 6.69 2.28
C CYS A 48 -4.45 7.81 1.24
N ILE A 49 -4.28 7.47 -0.03
CA ILE A 49 -4.21 8.45 -1.12
C ILE A 49 -5.57 9.14 -1.30
N SER A 50 -6.67 8.38 -1.24
CA SER A 50 -8.02 8.95 -1.35
C SER A 50 -8.27 9.97 -0.24
N LEU A 51 -7.83 9.68 0.99
CA LEU A 51 -7.98 10.56 2.14
C LEU A 51 -7.05 11.78 2.06
N ALA A 52 -5.79 11.58 1.67
CA ALA A 52 -4.81 12.66 1.53
C ALA A 52 -5.23 13.67 0.46
N LEU A 53 -5.72 13.19 -0.69
CA LEU A 53 -6.11 14.02 -1.83
C LEU A 53 -7.60 14.38 -1.85
N LYS A 54 -8.39 13.85 -0.89
CA LYS A 54 -9.86 13.98 -0.84
C LYS A 54 -10.52 13.58 -2.17
N SER A 55 -9.96 12.58 -2.86
CA SER A 55 -10.40 12.16 -4.20
C SER A 55 -10.26 10.65 -4.36
N VAL A 56 -11.40 9.97 -4.49
CA VAL A 56 -11.47 8.52 -4.74
C VAL A 56 -10.85 8.17 -6.08
N LEU A 57 -11.06 8.99 -7.11
CA LEU A 57 -10.51 8.74 -8.44
C LEU A 57 -8.96 8.81 -8.42
N ALA A 58 -8.40 9.78 -7.70
CA ALA A 58 -6.95 9.88 -7.54
C ALA A 58 -6.40 8.70 -6.74
N GLY A 59 -7.12 8.24 -5.71
CA GLY A 59 -6.76 7.04 -4.94
C GLY A 59 -6.74 5.77 -5.77
N LEU A 60 -7.73 5.55 -6.65
CA LEU A 60 -7.75 4.40 -7.56
C LEU A 60 -6.63 4.49 -8.62
N GLY A 61 -6.43 5.67 -9.21
CA GLY A 61 -5.40 5.88 -10.22
C GLY A 61 -3.99 5.66 -9.66
N LEU A 62 -3.64 6.36 -8.57
CA LEU A 62 -2.32 6.24 -7.93
C LEU A 62 -2.15 4.89 -7.21
N GLY A 63 -3.24 4.31 -6.69
CA GLY A 63 -3.21 2.95 -6.12
C GLY A 63 -2.83 1.88 -7.14
N ALA A 64 -3.21 2.04 -8.41
CA ALA A 64 -2.75 1.15 -9.48
C ALA A 64 -1.23 1.23 -9.69
N PHE A 65 -0.61 2.41 -9.55
CA PHE A 65 0.84 2.53 -9.59
C PHE A 65 1.52 1.83 -8.41
N VAL A 66 0.93 1.85 -7.21
CA VAL A 66 1.45 1.12 -6.05
C VAL A 66 1.39 -0.40 -6.27
N LEU A 67 0.33 -0.90 -6.90
CA LEU A 67 0.24 -2.31 -7.31
C LEU A 67 1.37 -2.70 -8.28
N LEU A 68 1.65 -1.86 -9.29
CA LEU A 68 2.75 -2.09 -10.22
C LEU A 68 4.11 -2.09 -9.49
N PHE A 69 4.31 -1.18 -8.55
CA PHE A 69 5.52 -1.14 -7.71
C PHE A 69 5.68 -2.43 -6.88
N LEU A 70 4.60 -2.89 -6.24
CA LEU A 70 4.59 -4.16 -5.51
C LEU A 70 4.86 -5.35 -6.44
N ALA A 71 4.36 -5.33 -7.67
CA ALA A 71 4.64 -6.37 -8.65
C ALA A 71 6.11 -6.40 -9.08
N MET A 72 6.73 -5.23 -9.26
CA MET A 72 8.16 -5.17 -9.57
C MET A 72 9.02 -5.63 -8.40
N THR A 73 8.72 -5.19 -7.19
CA THR A 73 9.43 -5.63 -5.98
C THR A 73 9.21 -7.12 -5.73
N TYR A 74 8.07 -7.71 -6.12
CA TYR A 74 7.83 -9.14 -5.98
C TYR A 74 8.84 -9.99 -6.76
N LEU A 75 9.37 -9.49 -7.88
CA LEU A 75 10.38 -10.19 -8.67
C LEU A 75 11.64 -10.52 -7.85
N ARG A 76 11.96 -9.73 -6.83
CA ARG A 76 13.10 -9.97 -5.92
C ARG A 76 12.99 -11.29 -5.16
N TYR A 77 11.76 -11.75 -4.94
CA TYR A 77 11.50 -13.03 -4.29
C TYR A 77 11.40 -14.17 -5.29
N LYS A 78 11.37 -13.87 -6.60
CA LYS A 78 11.20 -14.89 -7.64
C LYS A 78 12.54 -15.38 -8.22
N LEU A 79 13.50 -14.47 -8.36
CA LEU A 79 14.91 -14.72 -8.69
C LEU A 79 15.60 -15.49 -7.56
#